data_AF-A0A1F9DLL3-F1
#
_entry.id   AF-A0A1F9DLL3-F1
#
_cell.length_a   1.000
_cell.length_b   1.000
_cell.length_c   1.000
_cell.angle_alpha   90.00
_cell.angle_beta   90.00
_cell.angle_gamma   90.00
#
_symmetry.space_group_name_H-M   'P 1'
#
loop_
_entity.id
_entity.type
_entity.pdbx_description
1 polymer ?
#
loop_
_entity_poly.entity_id
_entity_poly.type
_entity_poly.pdbx_seq_one_letter_code
_entity_poly.pdbx_strand_id
1 'polypeptide(L)'
;MKFFLIVLGCIVLVWLIRSFFFRKKKLPSAKRCSVCGAESKYGYSENAEEKIKNIKSMCIKCLVSQLKNDYATFSGRAVVIQPAPGPPCYVFHSNKEWGESFKESKMDDDTRAYLLRMDTLCRGCGQKANFLWVESKGLTAHNFGSVLRKGFCETLLPRNPKPVSLCGKCCVNHIAEELKEKDIVYLEVSGPKGVDDGFIIPMAT
;
A
#
# COMPACT_ATOMS: atom_id res chain seq x y z
N MET A 1 42.34 -27.15 -34.32
CA MET A 1 41.00 -27.21 -33.68
C MET A 1 40.96 -26.73 -32.22
N LYS A 2 41.95 -27.02 -31.36
CA LYS A 2 41.94 -26.58 -29.94
C LYS A 2 42.04 -25.06 -29.73
N PHE A 3 42.81 -24.34 -30.56
CA PHE A 3 42.95 -22.88 -30.48
C PHE A 3 41.65 -22.11 -30.78
N PHE A 4 40.86 -22.57 -31.76
CA PHE A 4 39.59 -21.92 -32.12
C PHE A 4 38.55 -22.02 -31.01
N LEU A 5 38.51 -23.12 -30.25
CA LEU A 5 37.59 -23.30 -29.13
C LEU A 5 37.91 -22.37 -27.95
N ILE A 6 39.20 -22.08 -27.71
CA ILE A 6 39.63 -21.16 -26.65
C ILE A 6 39.23 -19.73 -27.00
N VAL A 7 39.46 -19.31 -28.25
CA VAL A 7 39.09 -17.96 -28.72
C VAL A 7 37.57 -17.76 -28.69
N LEU A 8 36.78 -18.76 -29.12
CA LEU A 8 35.32 -18.69 -29.06
C LEU A 8 34.82 -18.59 -27.60
N GLY A 9 35.42 -19.36 -26.69
CA GLY A 9 35.11 -19.32 -25.26
C GLY A 9 35.36 -17.95 -24.65
N CYS A 10 36.48 -17.31 -24.96
CA CYS A 10 36.80 -15.97 -24.47
C CYS A 10 35.83 -14.90 -25.01
N ILE A 11 35.42 -14.98 -26.28
CA ILE A 11 34.46 -14.04 -26.87
C ILE A 11 33.09 -14.16 -26.19
N VAL A 12 32.61 -15.39 -25.95
CA VAL A 12 31.34 -15.63 -25.24
C VAL A 12 31.41 -15.13 -23.80
N LEU A 13 32.54 -15.33 -23.11
CA LEU A 13 32.72 -14.85 -21.73
C LEU A 13 32.70 -13.32 -21.65
N VAL A 14 33.39 -12.63 -22.56
CA VAL A 14 33.39 -11.17 -22.66
C VAL A 14 32.01 -10.65 -23.01
N TRP A 15 31.26 -11.34 -23.88
CA TRP A 15 29.90 -10.98 -24.24
C TRP A 15 28.92 -11.16 -23.08
N LEU A 16 29.06 -12.23 -22.30
CA LEU A 16 28.28 -12.47 -21.08
C LEU A 16 28.57 -11.42 -20.00
N ILE A 17 29.85 -11.11 -19.76
CA ILE A 17 30.27 -10.08 -18.81
C ILE A 17 29.74 -8.71 -19.25
N ARG A 18 29.90 -8.36 -20.52
CA ARG A 18 29.39 -7.09 -21.08
C ARG A 18 27.86 -7.03 -20.98
N SER A 19 27.16 -8.10 -21.34
CA SER A 19 25.68 -8.17 -21.21
C SER A 19 25.23 -8.07 -19.75
N PHE A 20 25.99 -8.63 -18.81
CA PHE A 20 25.73 -8.54 -17.38
C PHE A 20 25.95 -7.12 -16.82
N PHE A 21 27.03 -6.44 -17.23
CA PHE A 21 27.30 -5.05 -16.82
C PHE A 21 26.38 -4.03 -17.50
N PHE A 22 25.97 -4.25 -18.75
CA PHE A 22 25.03 -3.39 -19.48
C PHE A 22 23.54 -3.73 -19.18
N ARG A 23 23.25 -4.81 -18.44
CA ARG A 23 21.92 -5.10 -17.87
C ARG A 23 21.60 -4.35 -16.59
N LYS A 24 22.41 -3.37 -16.18
CA LYS A 24 21.90 -2.29 -15.34
C LYS A 24 20.89 -1.50 -16.15
N LYS A 25 19.64 -1.98 -16.16
CA LYS A 25 18.45 -1.25 -16.61
C LYS A 25 18.64 0.19 -16.17
N LYS A 26 18.69 1.12 -17.13
CA LYS A 26 18.52 2.55 -16.85
C LYS A 26 17.34 2.64 -15.88
N LEU A 27 17.59 3.12 -14.65
CA LEU A 27 16.49 3.54 -13.79
C LEU A 27 15.65 4.49 -14.66
N PRO A 28 14.33 4.27 -14.79
CA PRO A 28 13.48 5.20 -15.49
C PRO A 28 13.75 6.58 -14.89
N SER A 29 14.00 7.58 -15.74
CA SER A 29 14.25 8.97 -15.34
C SER A 29 13.36 9.31 -14.14
N ALA A 30 13.97 9.69 -13.01
CA ALA A 30 13.25 9.90 -11.76
C ALA A 30 11.98 10.71 -12.06
N LYS A 31 10.81 10.06 -11.95
CA LYS A 31 9.54 10.71 -12.29
C LYS A 31 9.45 11.94 -11.39
N ARG A 32 9.05 13.08 -11.96
CA ARG A 32 8.79 14.27 -11.16
C ARG A 32 7.39 14.19 -10.58
N CYS A 33 7.20 14.79 -9.41
CA CYS A 33 5.90 14.93 -8.80
C CYS A 33 5.03 15.81 -9.70
N SER A 34 3.85 15.33 -10.06
CA SER A 34 2.91 16.04 -10.94
C SER A 34 2.34 17.32 -10.31
N VAL A 35 2.48 17.49 -8.99
CA VAL A 35 1.96 18.66 -8.26
C VAL A 35 3.02 19.74 -8.07
N CYS A 36 4.26 19.37 -7.72
CA CYS A 36 5.29 20.34 -7.31
C CYS A 36 6.64 20.21 -8.02
N GLY A 37 6.81 19.25 -8.94
CA GLY A 37 8.05 19.06 -9.70
C GLY A 37 9.22 18.44 -8.91
N ALA A 38 9.06 18.14 -7.62
CA ALA A 38 10.05 17.42 -6.81
C ALA A 38 10.27 15.98 -7.31
N GLU A 39 11.27 15.27 -6.78
CA GLU A 39 11.43 13.83 -7.05
C GLU A 39 10.21 13.04 -6.55
N SER A 40 9.69 12.15 -7.39
CA SER A 40 8.54 11.29 -7.09
C SER A 40 8.98 9.86 -6.85
N LYS A 41 8.50 9.28 -5.74
CA LYS A 41 8.59 7.85 -5.48
C LYS A 41 7.24 7.16 -5.51
N TYR A 42 6.15 7.87 -5.22
CA TYR A 42 4.83 7.30 -5.02
C TYR A 42 3.93 7.56 -6.23
N GLY A 43 2.91 6.72 -6.40
CA GLY A 43 1.76 7.05 -7.23
C GLY A 43 0.50 7.29 -6.42
N TYR A 44 -0.40 8.10 -6.95
CA TYR A 44 -1.72 8.35 -6.39
C TYR A 44 -2.78 8.23 -7.48
N SER A 45 -3.90 7.61 -7.14
CA SER A 45 -5.06 7.42 -8.02
C SER A 45 -6.33 7.88 -7.32
N GLU A 46 -7.35 8.24 -8.13
CA GLU A 46 -8.63 8.61 -7.54
C GLU A 46 -9.45 7.39 -7.12
N ASN A 47 -9.28 6.26 -7.80
CA ASN A 47 -9.96 4.99 -7.53
C ASN A 47 -8.91 3.91 -7.27
N ALA A 48 -9.27 2.85 -6.55
CA ALA A 48 -8.40 1.70 -6.36
C ALA A 48 -8.12 0.97 -7.68
N GLU A 49 -6.91 0.41 -7.82
CA GLU A 49 -6.49 -0.45 -8.93
C GLU A 49 -6.60 0.21 -10.30
N GLU A 50 -6.25 1.50 -10.37
CA GLU A 50 -6.26 2.26 -11.62
C GLU A 50 -5.19 1.82 -12.62
N LYS A 51 -5.47 2.03 -13.91
CA LYS A 51 -4.47 1.76 -14.96
C LYS A 51 -3.24 2.65 -14.72
N ILE A 52 -2.03 2.11 -14.88
CA ILE A 52 -0.75 2.81 -14.65
C ILE A 52 -0.70 4.22 -15.28
N LYS A 53 -1.31 4.42 -16.45
CA LYS A 53 -1.37 5.72 -17.14
C LYS A 53 -2.19 6.80 -16.40
N ASN A 54 -3.11 6.40 -15.53
CA ASN A 54 -3.98 7.27 -14.73
C ASN A 54 -3.39 7.55 -13.34
N ILE A 55 -2.32 6.86 -12.96
CA ILE A 55 -1.66 7.05 -11.66
C ILE A 55 -0.75 8.28 -11.72
N LYS A 56 -1.07 9.29 -10.89
CA LYS A 56 -0.32 10.53 -10.75
C LYS A 56 0.95 10.28 -9.95
N SER A 57 2.12 10.66 -10.47
CA SER A 57 3.38 10.58 -9.74
C SER A 57 3.44 11.64 -8.61
N MET A 58 3.63 11.23 -7.37
CA MET A 58 3.71 12.11 -6.20
C MET A 58 5.00 11.95 -5.37
N CYS A 59 5.52 13.09 -4.90
CA CYS A 59 6.46 13.09 -3.78
C CYS A 59 5.69 12.86 -2.47
N ILE A 60 6.40 12.44 -1.41
CA ILE A 60 5.77 12.13 -0.12
C ILE A 60 4.98 13.31 0.47
N LYS A 61 5.45 14.56 0.30
CA LYS A 61 4.76 15.75 0.82
C LYS A 61 3.40 15.93 0.15
N CYS A 62 3.33 15.83 -1.18
CA CYS A 62 2.10 15.97 -1.93
C CYS A 62 1.15 14.79 -1.71
N LEU A 63 1.67 13.56 -1.63
CA LEU A 63 0.87 12.38 -1.29
C LEU A 63 0.21 12.55 0.09
N VAL A 64 0.97 12.90 1.12
CA VAL A 64 0.44 13.09 2.48
C VAL A 64 -0.58 14.23 2.52
N SER A 65 -0.38 15.30 1.76
CA SER A 65 -1.36 16.38 1.65
C SER A 65 -2.66 15.91 1.00
N GLN A 66 -2.58 15.09 -0.05
CA GLN A 66 -3.75 14.52 -0.71
C GLN A 66 -4.50 13.56 0.23
N LEU A 67 -3.78 12.63 0.88
CA LEU A 67 -4.37 11.71 1.85
C LEU A 67 -5.04 12.43 3.01
N LYS A 68 -4.47 13.55 3.48
CA LYS A 68 -5.14 14.38 4.52
C LYS A 68 -6.49 14.89 4.07
N ASN A 69 -6.64 15.25 2.79
CA ASN A 69 -7.92 15.68 2.24
C ASN A 69 -8.89 14.49 2.14
N ASP A 70 -8.44 13.37 1.57
CA ASP A 70 -9.27 12.17 1.40
C ASP A 70 -9.81 11.68 2.76
N TYR A 71 -8.94 11.55 3.76
CA TYR A 71 -9.29 11.10 5.11
C TYR A 71 -10.13 12.13 5.90
N ALA A 72 -10.09 13.42 5.52
CA ALA A 72 -10.89 14.46 6.15
C ALA A 72 -12.30 14.56 5.56
N THR A 73 -12.47 14.24 4.27
CA THR A 73 -13.77 14.30 3.57
C THR A 73 -14.51 12.96 3.59
N PHE A 74 -13.82 11.86 3.89
CA PHE A 74 -14.44 10.54 4.06
C PHE A 74 -15.43 10.53 5.23
N SER A 75 -16.68 10.15 4.94
CA SER A 75 -17.76 10.18 5.93
C SER A 75 -18.06 8.80 6.55
N GLY A 76 -17.51 7.73 5.98
CA GLY A 76 -17.61 6.38 6.53
C GLY A 76 -16.58 6.12 7.64
N ARG A 77 -16.44 4.85 8.01
CA ARG A 77 -15.40 4.33 8.88
C ARG A 77 -14.57 3.27 8.16
N ALA A 78 -13.29 3.17 8.49
CA ALA A 78 -12.45 2.18 7.83
C ALA A 78 -11.43 1.52 8.74
N VAL A 79 -11.18 0.24 8.51
CA VAL A 79 -10.01 -0.44 9.06
C VAL A 79 -8.80 -0.06 8.21
N VAL A 80 -7.73 0.39 8.83
CA VAL A 80 -6.49 0.76 8.14
C VAL A 80 -5.40 -0.20 8.58
N ILE A 81 -5.05 -1.13 7.68
CA ILE A 81 -3.90 -2.01 7.90
C ILE A 81 -2.62 -1.20 7.64
N GLN A 82 -1.70 -1.22 8.60
CA GLN A 82 -0.41 -0.53 8.52
C GLN A 82 0.32 -0.85 7.20
N PRO A 83 0.89 0.15 6.50
CA PRO A 83 1.71 -0.07 5.31
C PRO A 83 2.76 -1.17 5.51
N ALA A 84 2.88 -2.05 4.52
CA ALA A 84 3.87 -3.13 4.49
C ALA A 84 4.50 -3.26 3.10
N PRO A 85 5.80 -3.57 3.01
CA PRO A 85 6.47 -3.78 1.73
C PRO A 85 5.98 -5.06 1.04
N GLY A 86 6.12 -5.10 -0.28
CA GLY A 86 5.79 -6.26 -1.10
C GLY A 86 4.84 -5.91 -2.23
N PRO A 87 3.57 -5.59 -1.95
CA PRO A 87 2.60 -5.31 -2.99
C PRO A 87 2.76 -3.89 -3.56
N PRO A 88 2.37 -3.70 -4.82
CA PRO A 88 2.49 -2.40 -5.50
C PRO A 88 1.48 -1.36 -4.99
N CYS A 89 0.35 -1.77 -4.41
CA CYS A 89 -0.77 -0.86 -4.13
C CYS A 89 -1.08 -0.78 -2.63
N TYR A 90 -1.59 0.37 -2.21
CA TYR A 90 -2.16 0.61 -0.87
C TYR A 90 -3.45 1.40 -1.02
N VAL A 91 -4.58 0.68 -1.04
CA VAL A 91 -5.83 1.20 -1.59
C VAL A 91 -7.01 0.89 -0.65
N PHE A 92 -8.03 1.73 -0.73
CA PHE A 92 -9.30 1.56 -0.05
C PHE A 92 -10.25 0.68 -0.87
N HIS A 93 -10.95 -0.23 -0.18
CA HIS A 93 -12.10 -0.95 -0.72
C HIS A 93 -13.31 -0.78 0.20
N SER A 94 -14.47 -0.49 -0.39
CA SER A 94 -15.73 -0.49 0.35
C SER A 94 -16.14 -1.92 0.68
N ASN A 95 -16.72 -2.11 1.87
CA ASN A 95 -17.26 -3.40 2.29
C ASN A 95 -18.36 -3.90 1.35
N LYS A 96 -19.13 -2.98 0.78
CA LYS A 96 -20.22 -3.29 -0.15
C LYS A 96 -19.69 -3.93 -1.44
N GLU A 97 -18.80 -3.24 -2.14
CA GLU A 97 -18.25 -3.73 -3.41
C GLU A 97 -17.38 -4.98 -3.20
N TRP A 98 -16.64 -5.01 -2.09
CA TRP A 98 -15.81 -6.16 -1.75
C TRP A 98 -16.63 -7.41 -1.47
N GLY A 99 -17.67 -7.31 -0.62
CA GLY A 99 -18.53 -8.45 -0.28
C GLY A 99 -19.30 -9.00 -1.48
N GLU A 100 -19.68 -8.15 -2.43
CA GLU A 100 -20.31 -8.57 -3.69
C GLU A 100 -19.34 -9.35 -4.59
N SER A 101 -18.08 -8.91 -4.66
CA SER A 101 -17.06 -9.46 -5.56
C SER A 101 -16.30 -10.66 -4.99
N PHE A 102 -16.15 -10.73 -3.66
CA PHE A 102 -15.29 -11.70 -2.97
C PHE A 102 -16.02 -12.39 -1.81
N LYS A 103 -17.08 -13.15 -2.12
CA LYS A 103 -17.96 -13.79 -1.11
C LYS A 103 -17.25 -14.72 -0.12
N GLU A 104 -16.11 -15.28 -0.50
CA GLU A 104 -15.32 -16.17 0.37
C GLU A 104 -14.32 -15.42 1.26
N SER A 105 -14.14 -14.11 1.04
CA SER A 105 -13.23 -13.29 1.82
C SER A 105 -13.84 -12.95 3.18
N LYS A 106 -13.05 -13.16 4.24
CA LYS A 106 -13.40 -12.72 5.61
C LYS A 106 -13.06 -11.26 5.90
N MET A 107 -12.56 -10.51 4.92
CA MET A 107 -12.23 -9.09 5.13
C MET A 107 -13.47 -8.24 5.43
N ASP A 108 -14.59 -8.47 4.73
CA ASP A 108 -15.84 -7.73 5.00
C ASP A 108 -16.38 -8.06 6.40
N ASP A 109 -16.51 -9.36 6.71
CA ASP A 109 -16.95 -9.86 8.02
C ASP A 109 -16.13 -9.25 9.17
N ASP A 110 -14.80 -9.32 9.07
CA ASP A 110 -13.88 -8.79 10.07
C ASP A 110 -14.02 -7.27 10.20
N THR A 111 -14.06 -6.56 9.07
CA THR A 111 -14.15 -5.10 9.05
C THR A 111 -15.43 -4.64 9.73
N ARG A 112 -16.59 -5.21 9.37
CA ARG A 112 -17.86 -4.86 10.00
C ARG A 112 -17.84 -5.15 11.50
N ALA A 113 -17.35 -6.33 11.90
CA ALA A 113 -17.32 -6.73 13.31
C ALA A 113 -16.44 -5.82 14.17
N TYR A 114 -15.27 -5.38 13.65
CA TYR A 114 -14.33 -4.56 14.40
C TYR A 114 -14.66 -3.07 14.37
N LEU A 115 -15.25 -2.55 13.29
CA LEU A 115 -15.72 -1.17 13.27
C LEU A 115 -16.86 -0.92 14.28
N LEU A 116 -17.66 -1.94 14.61
CA LEU A 116 -18.66 -1.86 15.68
C LEU A 116 -18.06 -1.75 17.09
N ARG A 117 -16.79 -2.15 17.27
CA ARG A 117 -16.07 -2.13 18.55
C ARG A 117 -15.07 -0.98 18.67
N MET A 118 -15.00 -0.12 17.65
CA MET A 118 -14.09 1.01 17.63
C MET A 118 -14.51 2.05 18.68
N ASP A 119 -13.53 2.58 19.40
CA ASP A 119 -13.77 3.71 20.30
C ASP A 119 -14.18 4.94 19.49
N THR A 120 -15.08 5.75 20.05
CA THR A 120 -15.56 6.96 19.36
C THR A 120 -14.51 8.08 19.36
N LEU A 121 -13.49 8.00 20.23
CA LEU A 121 -12.45 9.01 20.38
C LEU A 121 -11.10 8.48 19.87
N CYS A 122 -10.37 9.36 19.20
CA CYS A 122 -9.05 9.11 18.68
C CYS A 122 -8.05 8.98 19.84
N ARG A 123 -7.34 7.85 19.91
CA ARG A 123 -6.31 7.61 20.92
C ARG A 123 -5.18 8.65 20.88
N GLY A 124 -4.88 9.20 19.69
CA GLY A 124 -3.79 10.16 19.51
C GLY A 124 -4.13 11.60 19.89
N CYS A 125 -5.40 12.02 19.83
CA CYS A 125 -5.75 13.44 20.02
C CYS A 125 -7.14 13.72 20.61
N GLY A 126 -7.92 12.69 20.96
CA GLY A 126 -9.25 12.82 21.57
C GLY A 126 -10.38 13.27 20.63
N GLN A 127 -10.10 13.62 19.39
CA GLN A 127 -11.12 13.96 18.38
C GLN A 127 -11.92 12.72 17.96
N LYS A 128 -13.08 12.90 17.29
CA LYS A 128 -13.86 11.78 16.76
C LYS A 128 -13.00 10.83 15.91
N ALA A 129 -13.04 9.54 16.21
CA ALA A 129 -12.36 8.50 15.45
C ALA A 129 -13.29 7.93 14.36
N ASN A 130 -12.71 7.77 13.18
CA ASN A 130 -13.37 7.12 12.03
C ASN A 130 -12.53 5.95 11.50
N PHE A 131 -11.31 5.76 12.00
CA PHE A 131 -10.37 4.78 11.46
C PHE A 131 -9.90 3.83 12.55
N LEU A 132 -9.87 2.54 12.27
CA LEU A 132 -9.33 1.53 13.16
C LEU A 132 -7.99 1.04 12.62
N TRP A 133 -6.90 1.48 13.24
CA TRP A 133 -5.54 1.11 12.86
C TRP A 133 -5.20 -0.30 13.32
N VAL A 134 -4.69 -1.12 12.41
CA VAL A 134 -4.24 -2.49 12.67
C VAL A 134 -2.80 -2.61 12.21
N GLU A 135 -1.90 -3.01 13.12
CA GLU A 135 -0.51 -3.27 12.76
C GLU A 135 -0.39 -4.49 11.84
N SER A 136 0.60 -4.46 10.95
CA SER A 136 0.80 -5.44 9.89
C SER A 136 2.00 -6.35 10.14
N LYS A 137 2.41 -6.54 11.41
CA LYS A 137 3.50 -7.48 11.73
C LYS A 137 3.14 -8.88 11.24
N GLY A 138 4.03 -9.44 10.43
CA GLY A 138 3.84 -10.75 9.80
C GLY A 138 3.15 -10.68 8.43
N LEU A 139 2.75 -9.51 7.95
CA LEU A 139 2.33 -9.29 6.57
C LEU A 139 3.57 -9.23 5.66
N THR A 140 3.58 -10.03 4.60
CA THR A 140 4.72 -10.18 3.68
C THR A 140 4.22 -10.37 2.26
N ALA A 141 5.06 -10.11 1.27
CA ALA A 141 4.72 -10.25 -0.16
C ALA A 141 4.07 -11.60 -0.54
N HIS A 142 4.29 -12.66 0.26
CA HIS A 142 3.82 -14.01 -0.02
C HIS A 142 2.50 -14.39 0.67
N ASN A 143 2.02 -13.61 1.65
CA ASN A 143 0.83 -13.99 2.43
C ASN A 143 -0.33 -12.99 2.36
N PHE A 144 -0.23 -11.94 1.54
CA PHE A 144 -1.33 -11.01 1.28
C PHE A 144 -2.63 -11.71 0.87
N GLY A 145 -2.57 -12.63 -0.09
CA GLY A 145 -3.75 -13.40 -0.49
C GLY A 145 -4.35 -14.24 0.65
N SER A 146 -3.53 -14.69 1.60
CA SER A 146 -4.04 -15.37 2.79
C SER A 146 -4.78 -14.42 3.72
N VAL A 147 -4.30 -13.18 3.89
CA VAL A 147 -4.99 -12.15 4.69
C VAL A 147 -6.30 -11.74 4.02
N LEU A 148 -6.29 -11.51 2.71
CA LEU A 148 -7.51 -11.18 1.97
C LEU A 148 -8.55 -12.30 2.04
N ARG A 149 -8.14 -13.57 2.03
CA ARG A 149 -9.08 -14.70 2.16
C ARG A 149 -9.57 -14.91 3.59
N LYS A 150 -8.64 -15.02 4.54
CA LYS A 150 -8.93 -15.42 5.94
C LYS A 150 -9.27 -14.26 6.87
N GLY A 151 -9.10 -13.02 6.43
CA GLY A 151 -9.38 -11.84 7.22
C GLY A 151 -8.22 -11.48 8.15
N PHE A 152 -8.15 -10.22 8.58
CA PHE A 152 -7.10 -9.73 9.46
C PHE A 152 -7.25 -10.25 10.90
N CYS A 153 -8.45 -10.68 11.31
CA CYS A 153 -8.70 -11.22 12.65
C CYS A 153 -8.03 -12.57 12.87
N GLU A 154 -8.07 -13.49 11.90
CA GLU A 154 -7.37 -14.77 12.00
C GLU A 154 -5.86 -14.61 11.76
N THR A 155 -5.47 -13.64 10.92
CA THR A 155 -4.10 -13.60 10.39
C THR A 155 -3.18 -12.59 11.07
N LEU A 156 -3.62 -11.34 11.24
CA LEU A 156 -2.79 -10.25 11.74
C LEU A 156 -2.97 -10.05 13.25
N LEU A 157 -4.21 -9.98 13.75
CA LEU A 157 -4.47 -9.66 15.15
C LEU A 157 -3.77 -10.58 16.18
N PRO A 158 -3.62 -11.90 15.96
CA PRO A 158 -2.93 -12.76 16.94
C PRO A 158 -1.45 -12.43 17.12
N ARG A 159 -0.86 -11.65 16.21
CA ARG A 159 0.59 -11.33 16.18
C ARG A 159 0.87 -9.85 16.49
N ASN A 160 -0.17 -9.06 16.65
CA ASN A 160 -0.11 -7.61 16.73
C ASN A 160 -0.82 -7.10 17.99
N PRO A 161 -0.48 -5.90 18.47
CA PRO A 161 -1.25 -5.22 19.51
C PRO A 161 -2.72 -5.05 19.12
N LYS A 162 -3.56 -4.77 20.13
CA LYS A 162 -4.98 -4.46 19.88
C LYS A 162 -5.10 -3.28 18.91
N PRO A 163 -6.09 -3.32 17.98
CA PRO A 163 -6.34 -2.22 17.07
C PRO A 163 -6.61 -0.90 17.80
N VAL A 164 -6.27 0.22 17.15
CA VAL A 164 -6.33 1.55 17.75
C VAL A 164 -7.26 2.47 16.97
N SER A 165 -8.21 3.10 17.66
CA SER A 165 -9.14 4.07 17.08
C SER A 165 -8.45 5.41 16.83
N LEU A 166 -8.48 5.91 15.59
CA LEU A 166 -7.82 7.14 15.13
C LEU A 166 -8.78 8.04 14.34
N CYS A 167 -8.54 9.35 14.41
CA CYS A 167 -9.11 10.33 13.48
C CYS A 167 -8.28 10.37 12.18
N GLY A 168 -8.83 10.95 11.12
CA GLY A 168 -8.17 10.99 9.80
C GLY A 168 -6.77 11.61 9.83
N LYS A 169 -6.58 12.71 10.57
CA LYS A 169 -5.28 13.37 10.72
C LYS A 169 -4.24 12.45 11.37
N CYS A 170 -4.59 11.80 12.48
CA CYS A 170 -3.68 10.89 13.18
C CYS A 170 -3.38 9.67 12.30
N CYS A 171 -4.40 9.09 11.65
CA CYS A 171 -4.20 7.95 10.76
C CYS A 171 -3.23 8.25 9.61
N VAL A 172 -3.37 9.40 8.94
CA VAL A 172 -2.45 9.78 7.86
C VAL A 172 -1.03 10.05 8.36
N ASN A 173 -0.88 10.56 9.59
CA ASN A 173 0.46 10.70 10.18
C ASN A 173 1.12 9.33 10.39
N HIS A 174 0.40 8.35 10.93
CA HIS A 174 0.90 6.98 11.05
C HIS A 174 1.29 6.40 9.67
N ILE A 175 0.45 6.56 8.64
CA ILE A 175 0.80 6.13 7.27
C ILE A 175 2.09 6.81 6.80
N ALA A 176 2.19 8.13 6.98
CA ALA A 176 3.34 8.90 6.53
C ALA A 176 4.64 8.52 7.24
N GLU A 177 4.58 8.25 8.54
CA GLU A 177 5.70 7.76 9.35
C GLU A 177 6.16 6.40 8.84
N GLU A 178 5.22 5.46 8.67
CA GLU A 178 5.52 4.11 8.16
C GLU A 178 6.15 4.09 6.78
N LEU A 179 5.63 4.89 5.85
CA LEU A 179 6.20 5.01 4.50
C LEU A 179 7.63 5.55 4.52
N LYS A 180 7.95 6.47 5.44
CA LYS A 180 9.27 7.10 5.53
C LYS A 180 10.27 6.24 6.28
N GLU A 181 9.92 5.78 7.47
CA GLU A 181 10.82 5.04 8.36
C GLU A 181 11.24 3.70 7.76
N LYS A 182 10.34 3.06 7.00
CA LYS A 182 10.59 1.77 6.35
C LYS A 182 10.96 1.90 4.86
N ASP A 183 11.12 3.12 4.33
CA ASP A 183 11.31 3.43 2.90
C ASP A 183 10.36 2.63 1.99
N ILE A 184 9.10 2.48 2.41
CA ILE A 184 8.08 1.77 1.64
C ILE A 184 7.63 2.68 0.50
N VAL A 185 7.56 2.10 -0.69
CA VAL A 185 7.13 2.78 -1.91
C VAL A 185 5.99 1.98 -2.54
N TYR A 186 4.88 2.67 -2.80
CA TYR A 186 3.77 2.11 -3.54
C TYR A 186 3.70 2.72 -4.94
N LEU A 187 3.47 1.85 -5.91
CA LEU A 187 3.10 2.24 -7.27
C LEU A 187 1.78 3.02 -7.25
N GLU A 188 0.84 2.63 -6.39
CA GLU A 188 -0.47 3.24 -6.27
C GLU A 188 -0.87 3.40 -4.80
N VAL A 189 -1.34 4.59 -4.45
CA VAL A 189 -2.02 4.85 -3.19
C VAL A 189 -3.36 5.49 -3.49
N SER A 190 -4.43 4.93 -2.93
CA SER A 190 -5.78 5.48 -3.04
C SER A 190 -6.39 5.61 -1.65
N GLY A 191 -6.71 6.84 -1.25
CA GLY A 191 -7.36 7.14 0.02
C GLY A 191 -8.84 6.73 0.03
N PRO A 192 -9.45 6.63 1.22
CA PRO A 192 -10.87 6.33 1.36
C PRO A 192 -11.74 7.47 0.82
N LYS A 193 -12.85 7.12 0.17
CA LYS A 193 -13.80 8.07 -0.44
C LYS A 193 -15.23 7.62 -0.24
N GLY A 194 -16.14 8.59 -0.28
CA GLY A 194 -17.57 8.34 -0.12
C GLY A 194 -18.00 8.16 1.33
N VAL A 195 -19.03 7.34 1.52
CA VAL A 195 -19.74 7.16 2.79
C VAL A 195 -19.71 5.73 3.31
N ASP A 196 -19.34 4.78 2.46
CA ASP A 196 -19.39 3.35 2.79
C ASP A 196 -18.24 2.97 3.72
N ASP A 197 -18.54 2.16 4.73
CA ASP A 197 -17.52 1.54 5.57
C ASP A 197 -16.64 0.60 4.73
N GLY A 198 -15.37 0.45 5.11
CA GLY A 198 -14.44 -0.37 4.33
C GLY A 198 -13.09 -0.60 4.99
N PHE A 199 -12.09 -0.96 4.20
CA PHE A 199 -10.74 -1.17 4.70
C PHE A 199 -9.67 -0.71 3.70
N ILE A 200 -8.50 -0.37 4.23
CA ILE A 200 -7.30 0.01 3.48
C ILE A 200 -6.24 -1.04 3.80
N ILE A 201 -5.69 -1.67 2.77
CA ILE A 201 -4.68 -2.72 2.92
C ILE A 201 -3.69 -2.68 1.75
N PRO A 202 -2.42 -3.09 1.93
CA PRO A 202 -1.53 -3.26 0.80
C PRO A 202 -2.00 -4.45 -0.05
N MET A 203 -2.02 -4.29 -1.37
CA MET A 203 -2.60 -5.25 -2.31
C MET A 203 -1.78 -5.44 -3.58
N ALA A 204 -1.83 -6.66 -4.11
CA ALA A 204 -1.40 -6.96 -5.45
C ALA A 204 -2.49 -6.56 -6.44
N THR A 205 -2.09 -5.92 -7.54
CA THR A 205 -2.89 -5.77 -8.77
C THR A 205 -2.99 -7.08 -9.53
#